data_AF-A0A8F9WNH7-F1
#
_entry.id   AF-A0A8F9WNH7-F1
#
_cell.length_a   1.000
_cell.length_b   1.000
_cell.length_c   1.000
_cell.angle_alpha   90.00
_cell.angle_beta   90.00
_cell.angle_gamma   90.00
#
_symmetry.space_group_name_H-M   'P 1'
#
loop_
_entity.id
_entity.type
_entity.pdbx_description
1 polymer ?
#
loop_
_entity_poly.entity_id
_entity_poly.type
_entity_poly.pdbx_seq_one_letter_code
_entity_poly.pdbx_strand_id
1 'polypeptide(L)'
;MFWEILIVALSLSCILMGLAIFLGMTPPQTKSATDKTKPIECGFEDRLKGSRSPFSLYFFILSVLFLVFDVETVLLFPIPLALNSYQGIFLSLGAFWFLFVLLIGLIHETRQGALKWAS
;
A
#
# COMPACT_ATOMS: atom_id res chain seq x y z
N MET A 1 1.39 -22.71 35.27
CA MET A 1 0.33 -21.68 35.44
C MET A 1 0.24 -20.76 34.23
N PHE A 2 1.28 -19.99 33.88
CA PHE A 2 1.26 -19.12 32.69
C PHE A 2 0.98 -19.87 31.38
N TRP A 3 1.65 -21.01 31.17
CA TRP A 3 1.48 -21.82 29.96
C TRP A 3 0.06 -22.41 29.81
N GLU A 4 -0.54 -22.85 30.92
CA GLU A 4 -1.92 -23.36 30.94
C GLU A 4 -2.93 -22.27 30.54
N ILE A 5 -2.76 -21.05 31.07
CA ILE A 5 -3.61 -19.90 30.73
C ILE A 5 -3.46 -19.57 29.23
N LEU A 6 -2.25 -19.67 28.69
CA LEU A 6 -1.97 -19.39 27.28
C LEU A 6 -2.61 -20.42 26.34
N ILE A 7 -2.57 -21.71 26.68
CA ILE A 7 -3.25 -22.78 25.93
C ILE A 7 -4.76 -22.59 25.95
N VAL A 8 -5.34 -22.29 27.12
CA VAL A 8 -6.78 -22.06 27.26
C VAL A 8 -7.22 -20.82 26.47
N ALA A 9 -6.45 -19.72 26.51
CA ALA A 9 -6.77 -18.52 25.76
C ALA A 9 -6.72 -18.75 24.23
N LEU A 10 -5.68 -19.44 23.74
CA LEU A 10 -5.55 -19.75 22.31
C LEU A 10 -6.66 -20.69 21.82
N SER A 11 -6.96 -21.77 22.56
CA SER A 11 -8.03 -22.70 22.20
C SER A 11 -9.39 -21.99 22.14
N LEU A 12 -9.71 -21.15 23.13
CA LEU A 12 -10.94 -20.36 23.12
C LEU A 12 -11.03 -19.42 21.91
N SER A 13 -9.93 -18.73 21.56
CA SER A 13 -9.89 -17.82 20.41
C SER A 13 -10.10 -18.55 19.08
N CYS A 14 -9.51 -19.74 18.91
CA CYS A 14 -9.70 -20.57 17.73
C CYS A 14 -11.15 -21.06 17.61
N ILE A 15 -11.77 -21.46 18.73
CA ILE A 15 -13.18 -21.91 18.75
C ILE A 15 -14.11 -20.76 18.35
N LEU A 16 -13.92 -19.57 18.92
CA LEU A 16 -14.73 -18.39 18.61
C LEU A 16 -14.58 -17.97 17.14
N MET A 17 -13.35 -17.96 16.62
CA MET A 17 -13.09 -17.67 15.20
C MET A 17 -13.75 -18.71 14.28
N GLY A 18 -13.61 -20.00 14.61
CA GLY A 18 -14.21 -21.10 13.85
C GLY A 18 -15.74 -21.00 13.81
N LEU A 19 -16.37 -20.70 14.95
CA LEU A 19 -17.82 -20.48 15.03
C LEU A 19 -18.26 -19.26 14.22
N ALA A 20 -17.52 -18.15 14.28
CA ALA A 20 -17.85 -16.95 13.51
C ALA A 20 -17.80 -17.20 12.00
N ILE A 21 -16.78 -17.93 11.52
CA ILE A 21 -16.66 -18.32 10.11
C ILE A 21 -17.79 -19.28 9.74
N PHE A 22 -18.06 -20.30 10.54
CA PHE A 22 -19.12 -21.28 10.27
C PHE A 22 -20.51 -20.61 10.15
N LEU A 23 -20.82 -19.67 11.04
CA LEU A 23 -22.07 -18.90 10.97
C LEU A 23 -22.10 -17.98 9.74
N GLY A 24 -20.97 -17.32 9.42
CA GLY A 24 -20.85 -16.43 8.27
C GLY A 24 -20.91 -17.12 6.90
N MET A 25 -20.60 -18.41 6.83
CA MET A 25 -20.65 -19.20 5.60
C MET A 25 -22.06 -19.65 5.20
N THR A 26 -23.09 -19.44 6.04
CA THR A 26 -24.46 -19.78 5.67
C THR A 26 -25.03 -18.76 4.67
N PRO A 27 -25.21 -19.11 3.38
CA PRO A 27 -25.71 -18.14 2.41
C PRO A 27 -27.18 -17.82 2.74
N PRO A 28 -27.57 -16.54 2.78
CA PRO A 28 -28.97 -16.19 2.98
C PRO A 28 -29.81 -16.74 1.81
N GLN A 29 -30.82 -17.57 2.10
CA GLN A 29 -31.63 -18.27 1.09
C GLN A 29 -32.78 -17.43 0.52
N THR A 30 -32.79 -16.11 0.73
CA THR A 30 -33.95 -15.25 0.42
C THR A 30 -33.69 -14.38 -0.81
N LYS A 31 -34.73 -13.89 -1.48
CA LYS A 31 -34.59 -12.91 -2.58
C LYS A 31 -33.84 -11.64 -2.16
N SER A 32 -33.88 -11.28 -0.88
CA SER A 32 -33.06 -10.22 -0.28
C SER A 32 -31.55 -10.52 -0.39
N ALA A 33 -31.14 -11.78 -0.44
CA ALA A 33 -29.74 -12.15 -0.68
C ALA A 33 -29.23 -11.67 -2.04
N THR A 34 -30.06 -11.76 -3.08
CA THR A 34 -29.70 -11.33 -4.44
C THR A 34 -29.56 -9.81 -4.53
N ASP A 35 -30.33 -9.04 -3.75
CA ASP A 35 -30.16 -7.58 -3.68
C ASP A 35 -28.97 -7.18 -2.81
N LYS A 36 -28.61 -7.98 -1.80
CA LYS A 36 -27.39 -7.80 -0.98
C LYS A 36 -26.10 -8.08 -1.76
N THR A 37 -26.16 -8.84 -2.85
CA THR A 37 -24.99 -9.14 -3.69
C THR A 37 -24.80 -8.16 -4.85
N LYS A 38 -25.69 -7.17 -5.00
CA LYS A 38 -25.55 -6.13 -6.03
C LYS A 38 -24.53 -5.06 -5.60
N PRO A 39 -23.79 -4.46 -6.56
CA PRO A 39 -22.96 -3.29 -6.29
C PRO A 39 -23.78 -2.14 -5.68
N ILE A 40 -23.19 -1.40 -4.75
CA ILE A 40 -23.83 -0.25 -4.12
C ILE A 40 -23.58 0.98 -5.00
N GLU A 41 -24.50 1.29 -5.90
CA GLU A 41 -24.46 2.49 -6.76
C GLU A 41 -25.66 3.41 -6.48
N CYS A 42 -25.72 3.97 -5.26
CA CYS A 42 -26.71 4.98 -4.86
C CYS A 42 -28.20 4.60 -5.10
N GLY A 43 -28.53 3.32 -5.19
CA GLY A 43 -29.89 2.82 -5.43
C GLY A 43 -30.32 2.82 -6.90
N PHE A 44 -29.43 3.15 -7.83
CA PHE A 44 -29.67 2.99 -9.27
C PHE A 44 -29.17 1.62 -9.72
N GLU A 45 -29.94 0.95 -10.57
CA GLU A 45 -29.46 -0.24 -11.26
C GLU A 45 -28.40 0.19 -12.27
N ASP A 46 -27.19 -0.39 -12.19
CA ASP A 46 -26.05 -0.20 -13.10
C ASP A 46 -26.41 -0.60 -14.54
N ARG A 47 -27.30 0.15 -15.19
CA ARG A 47 -27.84 -0.20 -16.50
C ARG A 47 -26.90 0.15 -17.65
N LEU A 48 -25.78 0.83 -17.39
CA LEU A 48 -25.06 1.50 -18.48
C LEU A 48 -23.53 1.42 -18.51
N LYS A 49 -22.82 0.91 -17.51
CA LYS A 49 -21.36 0.78 -17.63
C LYS A 49 -20.88 -0.45 -16.88
N GLY A 50 -20.20 -1.37 -17.56
CA GLY A 50 -19.38 -2.33 -16.85
C GLY A 50 -18.41 -1.58 -15.93
N SER A 51 -18.23 -2.07 -14.70
CA SER A 51 -17.36 -1.48 -13.66
C SER A 51 -15.90 -1.21 -14.08
N ARG A 52 -15.50 -1.66 -15.29
CA ARG A 52 -14.18 -1.46 -15.89
C ARG A 52 -14.10 -0.16 -16.67
N SER A 53 -14.19 0.97 -15.98
CA SER A 53 -13.75 2.25 -16.55
C SER A 53 -12.21 2.30 -16.59
N PRO A 54 -11.61 2.89 -17.63
CA PRO A 54 -10.17 3.12 -17.64
C PRO A 54 -9.80 4.01 -16.45
N PHE A 55 -8.90 3.49 -15.62
CA PHE A 55 -8.40 4.19 -14.44
C PHE A 55 -7.49 5.35 -14.85
N SER A 56 -7.39 6.37 -14.00
CA SER A 56 -6.56 7.54 -14.28
C SER A 56 -5.07 7.16 -14.32
N LEU A 57 -4.39 7.52 -15.42
CA LEU A 57 -2.95 7.35 -15.60
C LEU A 57 -2.12 8.12 -14.56
N TYR A 58 -2.73 9.09 -13.87
CA TYR A 58 -2.09 9.83 -12.79
C TYR A 58 -1.55 8.92 -11.68
N PHE A 59 -2.36 7.96 -11.24
CA PHE A 59 -1.97 7.02 -10.18
C PHE A 59 -0.88 6.04 -10.64
N PHE A 60 -0.82 5.75 -11.94
CA PHE A 60 0.25 4.95 -12.51
C PHE A 60 1.59 5.70 -12.45
N ILE A 61 1.62 6.97 -12.83
CA ILE A 61 2.83 7.82 -12.74
C ILE A 61 3.29 7.94 -11.28
N LEU A 62 2.37 8.13 -10.34
CA LEU A 62 2.68 8.16 -8.91
C LEU A 62 3.31 6.84 -8.42
N SER A 63 2.82 5.70 -8.91
CA SER A 63 3.32 4.38 -8.52
C SER A 63 4.75 4.12 -9.05
N VAL A 64 5.03 4.53 -10.30
CA VAL A 64 6.38 4.43 -10.88
C VAL A 64 7.34 5.36 -10.14
N LEU A 65 6.93 6.60 -9.87
CA LEU A 65 7.73 7.56 -9.11
C LEU A 65 8.06 7.03 -7.71
N PHE A 66 7.05 6.51 -7.00
CA PHE A 66 7.24 5.91 -5.69
C PHE A 66 8.22 4.73 -5.73
N LEU A 67 8.12 3.86 -6.73
CA LEU A 67 9.00 2.70 -6.86
C LEU A 67 10.46 3.12 -7.07
N VAL A 68 10.72 4.10 -7.93
CA VAL A 68 12.08 4.62 -8.17
C VAL A 68 12.63 5.25 -6.88
N PHE A 69 11.85 6.11 -6.22
CA PHE A 69 12.26 6.74 -4.98
C PHE A 69 12.51 5.73 -3.86
N ASP A 70 11.72 4.67 -3.75
CA ASP A 70 11.91 3.59 -2.77
C ASP A 70 13.27 2.92 -2.96
N VAL A 71 13.62 2.53 -4.21
CA VAL A 71 14.93 1.97 -4.55
C VAL A 71 16.08 2.92 -4.20
N GLU A 72 15.92 4.22 -4.44
CA GLU A 72 16.93 5.23 -4.10
C GLU A 72 17.12 5.39 -2.60
N THR A 73 16.05 5.31 -1.80
CA THR A 73 16.16 5.35 -0.33
C THR A 73 16.84 4.11 0.24
N VAL A 74 16.63 2.94 -0.37
CA VAL A 74 17.35 1.71 -0.02
C VAL A 74 18.86 1.87 -0.25
N LEU A 75 19.27 2.55 -1.33
CA LEU A 75 20.69 2.84 -1.60
C LEU A 75 21.29 3.87 -0.63
N LEU A 76 20.49 4.81 -0.13
CA LEU A 76 20.92 5.81 0.86
C LEU A 76 21.07 5.22 2.27
N PHE A 77 20.25 4.25 2.65
CA PHE A 77 20.21 3.67 4.00
C PHE A 77 21.55 3.17 4.56
N PRO A 78 22.43 2.46 3.81
CA PRO A 78 23.70 1.97 4.35
C PRO A 78 24.77 3.07 4.54
N ILE A 79 24.60 4.24 3.93
CA ILE A 79 25.65 5.28 3.88
C ILE A 79 25.95 5.85 5.28
N PRO A 80 24.97 6.27 6.12
CA PRO A 80 25.24 6.78 7.45
C PRO A 80 25.99 5.79 8.35
N LEU A 81 25.71 4.49 8.18
CA LEU A 81 26.34 3.41 8.94
C LEU A 81 27.83 3.25 8.58
N ALA A 82 28.22 3.60 7.35
CA ALA A 82 29.58 3.48 6.84
C ALA A 82 30.44 4.76 7.00
N LEU A 83 29.89 5.86 7.55
CA LEU A 83 30.60 7.13 7.70
C LEU A 83 31.83 7.08 8.62
N ASN A 84 31.85 6.15 9.58
CA ASN A 84 32.98 5.98 10.51
C ASN A 84 34.19 5.23 9.90
N SER A 85 34.11 4.84 8.62
CA SER A 85 35.22 4.18 7.92
C SER A 85 36.31 5.15 7.47
N TYR A 86 37.50 4.65 7.16
CA TYR A 86 38.63 5.45 6.64
C TYR A 86 38.29 6.25 5.37
N GLN A 87 37.22 5.90 4.66
CA GLN A 87 36.75 6.58 3.45
C GLN A 87 35.52 7.48 3.70
N GLY A 88 35.17 7.79 4.95
CA GLY A 88 33.94 8.53 5.32
C GLY A 88 33.77 9.87 4.61
N ILE A 89 34.86 10.60 4.32
CA ILE A 89 34.83 11.88 3.59
C ILE A 89 34.47 11.68 2.12
N PHE A 90 34.99 10.63 1.47
CA PHE A 90 34.66 10.34 0.08
C PHE A 90 33.22 9.83 -0.03
N LEU A 91 32.80 9.00 0.92
CA LEU A 91 31.44 8.47 1.00
C LEU A 91 30.41 9.59 1.21
N SER A 92 30.71 10.57 2.07
CA SER A 92 29.82 11.71 2.34
C SER A 92 29.70 12.64 1.14
N LEU A 93 30.80 12.90 0.41
CA LEU A 93 30.76 13.66 -0.84
C LEU A 93 29.94 12.93 -1.91
N GLY A 94 30.12 11.61 -2.05
CA GLY A 94 29.32 10.79 -2.95
C GLY A 94 27.82 10.83 -2.61
N ALA A 95 27.47 10.73 -1.32
CA ALA A 95 26.10 10.84 -0.85
C ALA A 95 25.48 12.22 -1.11
N PHE A 96 26.26 13.28 -0.94
CA PHE A 96 25.81 14.64 -1.26
C PHE A 96 25.49 14.80 -2.75
N TRP A 97 26.36 14.31 -3.63
CA TRP A 97 26.10 14.31 -5.08
C TRP A 97 24.90 13.46 -5.46
N PHE A 98 24.73 12.30 -4.82
CA PHE A 98 23.56 11.45 -5.04
C PHE A 98 22.27 12.18 -4.67
N LEU A 99 22.19 12.77 -3.47
CA LEU A 99 21.04 13.58 -3.03
C LEU A 99 20.77 14.78 -3.94
N PHE A 100 21.83 15.41 -4.46
CA PHE A 100 21.70 16.54 -5.38
C PHE A 100 21.01 16.13 -6.69
N VAL A 101 21.36 14.97 -7.25
CA VAL A 101 20.70 14.42 -8.45
C VAL A 101 19.23 14.10 -8.16
N LEU A 102 18.92 13.49 -7.01
CA LEU A 102 17.53 13.22 -6.61
C LEU A 102 16.68 14.50 -6.53
N LEU A 103 17.25 15.55 -5.93
CA LEU A 103 16.58 16.83 -5.78
C LEU A 103 16.29 17.49 -7.14
N ILE A 104 17.22 17.39 -8.09
CA ILE A 104 17.00 17.87 -9.46
C ILE A 104 15.92 17.06 -10.17
N GLY A 105 15.94 15.73 -10.06
CA GLY A 105 14.94 14.84 -10.65
C GLY A 105 13.53 15.19 -10.16
N LEU A 106 13.36 15.35 -8.85
CA LEU A 106 12.08 15.70 -8.24
C LEU A 106 11.57 17.07 -8.70
N ILE A 107 12.44 18.08 -8.78
CA ILE A 107 12.07 19.40 -9.30
C ILE A 107 11.62 19.31 -10.76
N HIS A 108 12.31 18.52 -11.58
CA HIS A 108 11.99 18.33 -12.98
C HIS A 108 10.61 17.68 -13.17
N GLU A 109 10.30 16.62 -12.42
CA GLU A 109 9.00 15.94 -12.47
C GLU A 109 7.85 16.82 -11.96
N THR A 110 8.11 17.61 -10.92
CA THR A 110 7.14 18.61 -10.41
C THR A 110 6.81 19.65 -11.48
N ARG A 111 7.81 20.12 -12.23
CA ARG A 111 7.62 21.07 -13.34
C ARG A 111 6.84 20.46 -14.50
N GLN A 112 7.03 19.18 -14.79
CA GLN A 112 6.24 18.46 -15.81
C GLN A 112 4.79 18.21 -15.38
N GLY A 113 4.45 18.46 -14.11
CA GLY A 113 3.09 18.29 -13.62
C GLY A 113 2.73 16.84 -13.30
N ALA A 114 3.71 15.94 -13.22
CA ALA A 114 3.49 14.55 -12.78
C ALA A 114 2.85 14.47 -11.38
N LEU A 115 3.11 15.47 -10.54
CA LEU A 115 2.62 15.62 -9.17
C LEU A 115 1.39 16.55 -9.06
N LYS A 116 0.89 17.11 -10.16
CA LYS A 116 -0.30 17.97 -10.13
C LYS A 116 -1.55 17.11 -10.06
N TRP A 117 -2.25 17.18 -8.94
CA TRP A 117 -3.53 16.52 -8.78
C TRP A 117 -4.56 17.09 -9.76
N ALA A 118 -5.35 16.22 -10.39
CA ALA A 118 -6.45 16.61 -11.25
C ALA A 118 -7.56 17.27 -10.40
N SER A 119 -7.69 18.59 -10.49
CA SER A 119 -8.90 19.30 -10.08
C SER A 119 -10.03 19.07 -11.07
#